data_AF-A0A4Y6PLZ3-F1
#
_entry.id   AF-A0A4Y6PLZ3-F1
#
_cell.length_a   1.000
_cell.length_b   1.000
_cell.length_c   1.000
_cell.angle_alpha   90.00
_cell.angle_beta   90.00
_cell.angle_gamma   90.00
#
_symmetry.space_group_name_H-M   'P 1'
#
loop_
_entity.id
_entity.type
_entity.pdbx_description
1 polymer ?
#
loop_
_entity_poly.entity_id
_entity_poly.type
_entity_poly.pdbx_seq_one_letter_code
_entity_poly.pdbx_strand_id
1 'polypeptide(L)'
;MKLLRFVARVTKGIYDILATYLLAWVLFFALTAFGFHFGLEAAARALGFDSPDVWWRKLAGPLGETGVVWFRLLAFGSLHAAIVYFLRGPLGVIQEKLEAGFDRVADLFKYITRERGKLRVVGHIVFTLVVTLLLVPFVLQPTLVPQYTTGQAWLERGANLADGTASRFVADSVVGLYRKLYADPVEAEGGVSSAEVDAAQAAHDARPPLPDDPDGTDGPTTPPIPTGDQPLMDRWDDQIRGAAGGDPVKFAQIKAFMWVESAGRQFAVSHTGCSGLMQFCAGTARSRPYRKVFGVGRVYTCNCDGPCRIDRQTRRDIETGIANPGELADKFPCDLTDARFDAARSIRAGALYIDRLSKRFGGNLYLMYIGYNSGPAVAGEVYKRLGRSNTASLDEIELHLADAMRPHYGAGSERRARSLLRTHLPKIKRAYDRYYEPTTLAAK
;
A
#
# COMPACT_ATOMS: atom_id res chain seq x y z
N MET A 1 -9.19 2.14 -50.33
CA MET A 1 -10.21 2.86 -49.52
C MET A 1 -11.54 2.12 -49.34
N LYS A 2 -12.24 1.65 -50.39
CA LYS A 2 -13.57 0.99 -50.25
C LYS A 2 -13.51 -0.30 -49.41
N LEU A 3 -12.47 -1.12 -49.60
CA LEU A 3 -12.22 -2.34 -48.81
C LEU A 3 -11.95 -2.03 -47.33
N LEU A 4 -11.14 -1.01 -47.03
CA LEU A 4 -10.84 -0.58 -45.66
C LEU A 4 -12.09 -0.11 -44.91
N ARG A 5 -12.98 0.64 -45.59
CA ARG A 5 -14.28 1.06 -45.03
C ARG A 5 -15.28 -0.10 -44.88
N PHE A 6 -15.13 -1.17 -45.65
CA PHE A 6 -15.94 -2.37 -45.51
C PHE A 6 -15.45 -3.18 -44.31
N VAL A 7 -14.15 -3.46 -44.21
CA VAL A 7 -13.52 -4.14 -43.06
C VAL A 7 -13.84 -3.40 -41.77
N ALA A 8 -13.64 -2.08 -41.70
CA ALA A 8 -13.97 -1.30 -40.50
C ALA A 8 -15.45 -1.39 -40.08
N ARG A 9 -16.38 -1.51 -41.04
CA ARG A 9 -17.82 -1.68 -40.75
C ARG A 9 -18.15 -3.09 -40.25
N VAL A 10 -17.54 -4.11 -40.85
CA VAL A 10 -17.73 -5.51 -40.45
C VAL A 10 -17.12 -5.75 -39.07
N THR A 11 -15.88 -5.32 -38.83
CA THR A 11 -15.21 -5.45 -37.53
C THR A 11 -15.96 -4.70 -36.44
N LYS A 12 -16.54 -3.53 -36.76
CA LYS A 12 -17.39 -2.78 -35.83
C LYS A 12 -18.69 -3.53 -35.49
N GLY A 13 -19.39 -4.07 -36.49
CA GLY A 13 -20.62 -4.85 -36.25
C GLY A 13 -20.36 -6.10 -35.42
N ILE A 14 -19.24 -6.79 -35.68
CA ILE A 14 -18.79 -7.94 -34.89
C ILE A 14 -18.44 -7.51 -33.45
N TYR A 15 -17.73 -6.38 -33.27
CA TYR A 15 -17.38 -5.84 -31.96
C TYR A 15 -18.62 -5.43 -31.15
N ASP A 16 -19.60 -4.75 -31.75
CA ASP A 16 -20.80 -4.28 -31.06
C ASP A 16 -21.66 -5.46 -30.57
N ILE A 17 -21.77 -6.53 -31.38
CA ILE A 17 -22.43 -7.78 -31.00
C ILE A 17 -21.64 -8.47 -29.88
N LEU A 18 -20.36 -8.77 -30.09
CA LEU A 18 -19.52 -9.44 -29.09
C LEU A 18 -19.44 -8.68 -27.77
N ALA A 19 -19.33 -7.36 -27.80
CA ALA A 19 -19.27 -6.53 -26.60
C ALA A 19 -20.57 -6.59 -25.80
N THR A 20 -21.73 -6.64 -26.46
CA THR A 20 -23.03 -6.70 -25.78
C THR A 20 -23.25 -8.07 -25.13
N TYR A 21 -22.96 -9.15 -25.85
CA TYR A 21 -23.03 -10.51 -25.32
C TYR A 21 -22.02 -10.74 -24.19
N LEU A 22 -20.77 -10.30 -24.39
CA LEU A 22 -19.72 -10.41 -23.39
C LEU A 22 -20.06 -9.57 -22.15
N LEU A 23 -20.60 -8.36 -22.31
CA LEU A 23 -20.98 -7.51 -21.19
C LEU A 23 -22.07 -8.16 -20.33
N ALA A 24 -23.10 -8.76 -20.94
CA ALA A 24 -24.16 -9.44 -20.19
C ALA A 24 -23.60 -10.59 -19.33
N TRP A 25 -22.72 -11.41 -19.91
CA TRP A 25 -22.06 -12.51 -19.20
C TRP A 25 -21.09 -12.03 -18.13
N VAL A 26 -20.29 -11.00 -18.42
CA VAL A 26 -19.36 -10.37 -17.48
C VAL A 26 -20.14 -9.77 -16.30
N LEU A 27 -21.24 -9.08 -16.55
CA LEU A 27 -22.07 -8.48 -15.50
C LEU A 27 -22.73 -9.56 -14.64
N PHE A 28 -23.28 -10.60 -15.26
CA PHE A 28 -23.81 -11.76 -14.54
C PHE A 28 -22.74 -12.38 -13.63
N PHE A 29 -21.55 -12.68 -14.16
CA PHE A 29 -20.46 -13.26 -13.39
C PHE A 29 -19.97 -12.33 -12.29
N ALA A 30 -19.86 -11.03 -12.56
CA ALA A 30 -19.44 -10.05 -11.58
C ALA A 30 -20.42 -9.96 -10.40
N LEU A 31 -21.73 -9.98 -10.68
CA LEU A 31 -22.78 -9.94 -9.66
C LEU A 31 -22.83 -11.23 -8.83
N THR A 32 -22.74 -12.40 -9.47
CA THR A 32 -22.71 -13.67 -8.73
C THR A 32 -21.45 -13.80 -7.89
N ALA A 33 -20.29 -13.40 -8.43
CA ALA A 33 -19.02 -13.41 -7.70
C ALA A 33 -19.07 -12.44 -6.51
N PHE A 34 -19.62 -11.24 -6.70
CA PHE A 34 -19.82 -10.28 -5.61
C PHE A 34 -20.71 -10.88 -4.51
N GLY A 35 -21.83 -11.52 -4.86
CA GLY A 35 -22.68 -12.23 -3.89
C GLY A 35 -21.94 -13.31 -3.12
N PHE A 36 -21.09 -14.08 -3.80
CA PHE A 36 -20.22 -15.07 -3.16
C PHE A 36 -19.23 -14.46 -2.19
N HIS A 37 -18.61 -13.32 -2.54
CA HIS A 37 -17.69 -12.62 -1.64
C HIS A 37 -18.37 -12.24 -0.32
N PHE A 38 -19.59 -11.69 -0.37
CA PHE A 38 -20.35 -11.35 0.83
C PHE A 38 -20.75 -12.58 1.64
N GLY A 39 -21.22 -13.64 0.97
CA GLY A 39 -21.53 -14.90 1.63
C GLY A 39 -20.31 -15.49 2.34
N LEU A 40 -19.14 -15.43 1.69
CA LEU A 40 -17.88 -15.91 2.24
C LEU A 40 -17.40 -15.04 3.41
N GLU A 41 -17.55 -13.71 3.33
CA GLU A 41 -17.24 -12.81 4.44
C GLU A 41 -18.14 -13.05 5.65
N ALA A 42 -19.44 -13.25 5.43
CA ALA A 42 -20.38 -13.62 6.48
C ALA A 42 -20.03 -14.97 7.11
N ALA A 43 -19.72 -15.99 6.29
CA ALA A 43 -19.31 -17.31 6.76
C ALA A 43 -17.98 -17.26 7.53
N ALA A 44 -16.98 -16.52 7.04
CA ALA A 44 -15.70 -16.33 7.71
C ALA A 44 -15.90 -15.72 9.11
N ARG A 45 -16.73 -14.67 9.22
CA ARG A 45 -17.06 -14.03 10.49
C ARG A 45 -17.80 -14.97 11.43
N ALA A 46 -18.79 -15.72 10.93
CA ALA A 46 -19.54 -16.70 11.72
C ALA A 46 -18.63 -17.80 12.30
N LEU A 47 -17.52 -18.10 11.61
CA LEU A 47 -16.50 -19.06 12.04
C LEU A 47 -15.36 -18.42 12.87
N GLY A 48 -15.47 -17.14 13.23
CA GLY A 48 -14.47 -16.44 14.06
C GLY A 48 -13.20 -16.01 13.32
N PHE A 49 -13.25 -15.87 12.00
CA PHE A 49 -12.16 -15.32 11.20
C PHE A 49 -12.39 -13.83 10.92
N ASP A 50 -11.32 -13.04 11.01
CA ASP A 50 -11.35 -11.60 10.71
C ASP A 50 -11.66 -11.31 9.24
N SER A 51 -11.25 -12.19 8.33
CA SER A 51 -11.50 -12.06 6.89
C SER A 51 -11.50 -13.41 6.18
N PRO A 52 -12.10 -13.49 4.97
CA PRO A 52 -12.00 -14.66 4.10
C PRO A 52 -10.57 -15.10 3.79
N ASP A 53 -9.62 -14.17 3.63
CA ASP A 53 -8.22 -14.52 3.33
C ASP A 53 -7.56 -15.30 4.47
N VAL A 54 -7.84 -14.90 5.71
CA VAL A 54 -7.33 -15.62 6.91
C VAL A 54 -7.94 -17.01 6.95
N TRP A 55 -9.23 -17.12 6.63
CA TRP A 55 -9.91 -18.41 6.58
C TRP A 55 -9.31 -19.33 5.50
N TRP A 56 -9.10 -18.82 4.28
CA TRP A 56 -8.49 -19.57 3.19
C TRP A 56 -7.07 -20.04 3.50
N ARG A 57 -6.24 -19.16 4.06
CA ARG A 57 -4.87 -19.54 4.47
C ARG A 57 -4.87 -20.58 5.58
N LYS A 58 -5.86 -20.59 6.47
CA LYS A 58 -5.97 -21.65 7.48
C LYS A 58 -6.39 -22.98 6.85
N LEU A 59 -7.32 -22.96 5.91
CA LEU A 59 -7.86 -24.18 5.27
C LEU A 59 -6.85 -24.82 4.30
N ALA A 60 -6.23 -24.02 3.44
CA ALA A 60 -5.37 -24.48 2.35
C ALA A 60 -3.89 -24.10 2.51
N GLY A 61 -3.51 -23.46 3.62
CA GLY A 61 -2.13 -23.07 3.92
C GLY A 61 -1.08 -24.17 3.81
N PRO A 62 -1.36 -25.44 4.19
CA PRO A 62 -0.41 -26.55 3.98
C PRO A 62 -0.03 -26.79 2.52
N LEU A 63 -0.87 -26.37 1.56
CA LEU A 63 -0.63 -26.48 0.12
C LEU A 63 0.21 -25.32 -0.45
N GLY A 64 0.61 -24.37 0.41
CA GLY A 64 1.30 -23.14 0.01
C GLY A 64 0.37 -22.12 -0.67
N GLU A 65 0.91 -20.93 -0.97
CA GLU A 65 0.15 -19.82 -1.57
C GLU A 65 -0.50 -20.22 -2.91
N THR A 66 0.22 -20.95 -3.76
CA THR A 66 -0.32 -21.46 -5.03
C THR A 66 -1.49 -22.42 -4.79
N GLY A 67 -1.42 -23.26 -3.75
CA GLY A 67 -2.49 -24.17 -3.37
C GLY A 67 -3.74 -23.44 -2.89
N VAL A 68 -3.57 -22.36 -2.12
CA VAL A 68 -4.69 -21.49 -1.70
C VAL A 68 -5.41 -20.89 -2.91
N VAL A 69 -4.67 -20.41 -3.91
CA VAL A 69 -5.24 -19.84 -5.14
C VAL A 69 -6.00 -20.91 -5.94
N TRP A 70 -5.43 -22.10 -6.13
CA TRP A 70 -6.12 -23.20 -6.80
C TRP A 70 -7.36 -23.66 -6.05
N PHE A 71 -7.30 -23.72 -4.73
CA PHE A 71 -8.45 -24.10 -3.92
C PHE A 71 -9.62 -23.12 -4.09
N ARG A 72 -9.33 -21.80 -4.07
CA ARG A 72 -10.32 -20.75 -4.35
C ARG A 72 -10.92 -20.90 -5.75
N LEU A 73 -10.07 -21.10 -6.77
CA LEU A 73 -10.50 -21.30 -8.16
C LEU A 73 -11.39 -22.52 -8.32
N LEU A 74 -11.04 -23.66 -7.72
CA LEU A 74 -11.86 -24.87 -7.81
C LEU A 74 -13.19 -24.68 -7.08
N ALA A 75 -13.16 -24.17 -5.85
CA ALA A 75 -14.37 -23.97 -5.06
C ALA A 75 -15.36 -23.02 -5.76
N PHE A 76 -14.91 -21.83 -6.14
CA PHE A 76 -15.79 -20.83 -6.75
C PHE A 76 -16.04 -21.09 -8.23
N GLY A 77 -15.05 -21.59 -8.98
CA GLY A 77 -15.22 -21.96 -10.38
C GLY A 77 -16.28 -23.06 -10.56
N SER A 78 -16.25 -24.10 -9.72
CA SER A 78 -17.29 -25.13 -9.72
C SER A 78 -18.65 -24.58 -9.31
N LEU A 79 -18.71 -23.66 -8.34
CA LEU A 79 -19.96 -23.04 -7.92
C LEU A 79 -20.57 -22.16 -9.02
N HIS A 80 -19.77 -21.35 -9.71
CA HIS A 80 -20.21 -20.60 -10.88
C HIS A 80 -20.70 -21.51 -12.00
N ALA A 81 -19.97 -22.59 -12.30
CA ALA A 81 -20.39 -23.55 -13.30
C ALA A 81 -21.74 -24.20 -12.93
N ALA A 82 -21.94 -24.54 -11.66
CA ALA A 82 -23.21 -25.08 -11.16
C ALA A 82 -24.34 -24.05 -11.30
N ILE A 83 -24.14 -22.79 -10.91
CA ILE A 83 -25.15 -21.73 -11.08
C ILE A 83 -25.52 -21.58 -12.56
N VAL A 84 -24.54 -21.49 -13.45
CA VAL A 84 -24.80 -21.36 -14.90
C VAL A 84 -25.56 -22.56 -15.43
N TYR A 85 -25.21 -23.78 -14.98
CA TYR A 85 -25.91 -25.00 -15.37
C TYR A 85 -27.37 -24.99 -14.93
N PHE A 86 -27.65 -24.72 -13.64
CA PHE A 86 -29.01 -24.71 -13.11
C PHE A 86 -29.86 -23.54 -13.63
N LEU A 87 -29.24 -22.39 -13.87
CA LEU A 87 -29.92 -21.22 -14.41
C LEU A 87 -29.97 -21.21 -15.93
N ARG A 88 -29.43 -22.21 -16.65
CA ARG A 88 -29.38 -22.20 -18.13
C ARG A 88 -30.76 -21.97 -18.77
N GLY A 89 -31.82 -22.62 -18.25
CA GLY A 89 -33.18 -22.44 -18.74
C GLY A 89 -33.70 -21.01 -18.52
N PRO A 90 -33.77 -20.53 -17.26
CA PRO A 90 -34.15 -19.15 -16.96
C PRO A 90 -33.29 -18.09 -17.65
N LEU A 91 -31.98 -18.30 -17.72
CA LEU A 91 -31.03 -17.41 -18.40
C LEU A 91 -31.31 -17.34 -19.90
N GLY A 92 -31.71 -18.44 -20.55
CA GLY A 92 -32.13 -18.40 -21.96
C GLY A 92 -33.30 -17.46 -22.18
N VAL A 93 -34.35 -17.55 -21.35
CA VAL A 93 -35.53 -16.68 -21.43
C VAL A 93 -35.18 -15.21 -21.13
N ILE A 94 -34.33 -14.98 -20.13
CA ILE A 94 -33.86 -13.64 -19.78
C ILE A 94 -32.99 -13.07 -20.90
N GLN A 95 -32.11 -13.89 -21.48
CA GLN A 95 -31.22 -13.52 -22.56
C GLN A 95 -32.01 -13.10 -23.80
N GLU A 96 -33.00 -13.87 -24.23
CA GLU A 96 -33.87 -13.49 -25.35
C GLU A 96 -34.57 -12.15 -25.10
N LYS A 97 -35.05 -11.90 -23.88
CA LYS A 97 -35.66 -10.61 -23.52
C LYS A 97 -34.65 -9.46 -23.49
N LEU A 98 -33.44 -9.71 -23.00
CA LEU A 98 -32.35 -8.73 -22.98
C LEU A 98 -31.92 -8.39 -24.41
N GLU A 99 -31.72 -9.39 -25.27
CA GLU A 99 -31.41 -9.23 -26.69
C GLU A 99 -32.49 -8.40 -27.39
N ALA A 100 -33.77 -8.75 -27.21
CA ALA A 100 -34.88 -7.97 -27.76
C ALA A 100 -34.93 -6.53 -27.22
N GLY A 101 -34.54 -6.32 -25.95
CA GLY A 101 -34.38 -4.99 -25.37
C GLY A 101 -33.24 -4.20 -26.00
N PHE A 102 -32.08 -4.82 -26.16
CA PHE A 102 -30.91 -4.21 -26.81
C PHE A 102 -31.18 -3.89 -28.27
N ASP A 103 -31.88 -4.77 -29.01
CA ASP A 103 -32.29 -4.51 -30.39
C ASP A 103 -33.18 -3.28 -30.49
N ARG A 104 -34.16 -3.13 -29.57
CA ARG A 104 -35.00 -1.92 -29.50
C ARG A 104 -34.18 -0.66 -29.20
N VAL A 105 -33.22 -0.74 -28.28
CA VAL A 105 -32.33 0.40 -27.96
C VAL A 105 -31.44 0.74 -29.16
N ALA A 106 -30.89 -0.27 -29.83
CA ALA A 106 -30.06 -0.10 -31.02
C ALA A 106 -30.88 0.48 -32.18
N ASP A 107 -32.13 0.06 -32.36
CA ASP A 107 -33.02 0.59 -33.38
C ASP A 107 -33.48 2.02 -33.07
N LEU A 108 -33.78 2.32 -31.81
CA LEU A 108 -34.03 3.69 -31.35
C LEU A 108 -32.81 4.59 -31.59
N PHE A 109 -31.61 4.09 -31.29
CA PHE A 109 -30.36 4.81 -31.53
C PHE A 109 -30.13 5.03 -33.04
N LYS A 110 -30.34 4.01 -33.88
CA LYS A 110 -30.29 4.14 -35.35
C LYS A 110 -31.32 5.17 -35.84
N TYR A 111 -32.52 5.17 -35.29
CA TYR A 111 -33.59 6.12 -35.65
C TYR A 111 -33.17 7.55 -35.33
N ILE A 112 -32.76 7.83 -34.08
CA ILE A 112 -32.30 9.16 -33.62
C ILE A 112 -31.10 9.65 -34.45
N THR A 113 -30.18 8.76 -34.82
CA THR A 113 -28.96 9.12 -35.56
C THR A 113 -29.14 9.23 -37.08
N ARG A 114 -30.27 8.74 -37.63
CA ARG A 114 -30.54 8.77 -39.08
C ARG A 114 -30.87 10.17 -39.60
N GLU A 115 -31.49 11.02 -38.79
CA GLU A 115 -31.97 12.34 -39.23
C GLU A 115 -30.94 13.47 -39.09
N ARG A 116 -29.86 13.29 -38.32
CA ARG A 116 -28.87 14.36 -38.07
C ARG A 116 -27.43 13.84 -38.10
N GLY A 117 -26.73 14.09 -39.21
CA GLY A 117 -25.37 13.58 -39.45
C GLY A 117 -24.33 13.90 -38.35
N LYS A 118 -24.46 15.03 -37.65
CA LYS A 118 -23.59 15.39 -36.51
C LYS A 118 -23.88 14.57 -35.24
N LEU A 119 -25.15 14.25 -34.98
CA LEU A 119 -25.57 13.42 -33.83
C LEU A 119 -25.09 11.98 -33.94
N ARG A 120 -24.91 11.47 -35.17
CA ARG A 120 -24.36 10.13 -35.41
C ARG A 120 -22.95 9.97 -34.86
N VAL A 121 -22.09 10.98 -35.03
CA VAL A 121 -20.70 10.94 -34.52
C VAL A 121 -20.70 11.00 -33.00
N VAL A 122 -21.45 11.94 -32.42
CA VAL A 122 -21.57 12.09 -30.95
C VAL A 122 -22.13 10.83 -30.31
N GLY A 123 -23.22 10.27 -30.86
CA GLY A 123 -23.82 9.05 -30.35
C GLY A 123 -22.87 7.85 -30.39
N HIS A 124 -22.07 7.71 -31.45
CA HIS A 124 -21.06 6.65 -31.51
C HIS A 124 -19.95 6.83 -30.48
N ILE A 125 -19.47 8.07 -30.29
CA ILE A 125 -18.47 8.36 -29.25
C ILE A 125 -19.02 8.03 -27.87
N VAL A 126 -20.25 8.45 -27.56
CA VAL A 126 -20.90 8.18 -26.27
C VAL A 126 -21.10 6.67 -26.07
N PHE A 127 -21.62 5.95 -27.06
CA PHE A 127 -21.81 4.49 -26.96
C PHE A 127 -20.48 3.76 -26.74
N THR A 128 -19.45 4.08 -27.53
CA THR A 128 -18.13 3.48 -27.36
C THR A 128 -17.53 3.84 -26.00
N LEU A 129 -17.66 5.07 -25.54
CA LEU A 129 -17.19 5.48 -24.20
C LEU A 129 -17.92 4.75 -23.09
N VAL A 130 -19.24 4.60 -23.17
CA VAL A 130 -20.03 3.87 -22.16
C VAL A 130 -19.66 2.39 -22.14
N VAL A 131 -19.62 1.73 -23.30
CA VAL A 131 -19.22 0.32 -23.41
C VAL A 131 -17.79 0.13 -22.93
N THR A 132 -16.87 1.04 -23.28
CA THR A 132 -15.48 1.00 -22.82
C THR A 132 -15.41 1.24 -21.32
N LEU A 133 -16.05 2.27 -20.77
CA LEU A 133 -16.07 2.54 -19.33
C LEU A 133 -16.72 1.42 -18.51
N LEU A 134 -17.66 0.67 -19.09
CA LEU A 134 -18.27 -0.49 -18.45
C LEU A 134 -17.40 -1.74 -18.60
N LEU A 135 -16.86 -2.05 -19.78
CA LEU A 135 -16.06 -3.27 -20.00
C LEU A 135 -14.63 -3.14 -19.48
N VAL A 136 -13.99 -1.97 -19.59
CA VAL A 136 -12.58 -1.77 -19.22
C VAL A 136 -12.30 -2.08 -17.76
N PRO A 137 -13.12 -1.69 -16.77
CA PRO A 137 -12.89 -2.12 -15.40
C PRO A 137 -12.93 -3.65 -15.23
N PHE A 138 -13.72 -4.38 -16.01
CA PHE A 138 -13.84 -5.84 -15.89
C PHE A 138 -12.88 -6.63 -16.78
N VAL A 139 -12.54 -6.10 -17.96
CA VAL A 139 -11.63 -6.69 -18.94
C VAL A 139 -10.18 -6.25 -18.67
N LEU A 140 -9.98 -5.04 -18.15
CA LEU A 140 -8.70 -4.40 -17.85
C LEU A 140 -8.51 -4.05 -16.36
N GLN A 141 -9.10 -4.75 -15.38
CA GLN A 141 -8.51 -4.76 -14.02
C GLN A 141 -7.64 -5.99 -13.70
N PRO A 142 -6.33 -5.86 -14.00
CA PRO A 142 -5.20 -6.57 -13.43
C PRO A 142 -4.58 -5.87 -12.20
N THR A 143 -5.24 -4.89 -11.56
CA THR A 143 -4.62 -3.96 -10.59
C THR A 143 -4.41 -4.50 -9.18
N LEU A 144 -4.85 -5.72 -8.86
CA LEU A 144 -4.59 -6.34 -7.55
C LEU A 144 -3.31 -7.17 -7.50
N VAL A 145 -2.70 -7.47 -8.66
CA VAL A 145 -1.47 -8.26 -8.73
C VAL A 145 -0.40 -7.47 -9.49
N PRO A 146 0.66 -6.99 -8.82
CA PRO A 146 1.59 -6.00 -9.35
C PRO A 146 2.47 -6.45 -10.53
N GLN A 147 2.41 -7.72 -10.94
CA GLN A 147 3.20 -8.25 -12.07
C GLN A 147 2.30 -8.86 -13.15
N TYR A 148 2.55 -8.50 -14.41
CA TYR A 148 1.69 -8.85 -15.56
C TYR A 148 2.13 -10.08 -16.35
N THR A 149 3.35 -10.57 -16.11
CA THR A 149 4.02 -11.49 -17.03
C THR A 149 4.14 -12.92 -16.52
N THR A 150 3.79 -13.19 -15.25
CA THR A 150 3.95 -14.52 -14.66
C THR A 150 2.64 -15.31 -14.71
N GLY A 151 2.72 -16.62 -14.96
CA GLY A 151 1.55 -17.51 -14.93
C GLY A 151 0.83 -17.50 -13.57
N GLN A 152 1.58 -17.30 -12.48
CA GLN A 152 1.03 -17.17 -11.13
C GLN A 152 0.16 -15.92 -10.98
N ALA A 153 0.55 -14.79 -11.57
CA ALA A 153 -0.27 -13.57 -11.51
C ALA A 153 -1.58 -13.73 -12.27
N TRP A 154 -1.58 -14.46 -13.40
CA TRP A 154 -2.80 -14.80 -14.13
C TRP A 154 -3.71 -15.72 -13.31
N LEU A 155 -3.13 -16.71 -12.62
CA LEU A 155 -3.86 -17.61 -11.73
C LEU A 155 -4.55 -16.83 -10.58
N GLU A 156 -3.81 -15.95 -9.91
CA GLU A 156 -4.32 -15.13 -8.81
C GLU A 156 -5.43 -14.18 -9.25
N ARG A 157 -5.31 -13.59 -10.45
CA ARG A 157 -6.39 -12.78 -11.05
C ARG A 157 -7.64 -13.61 -11.30
N GLY A 158 -7.50 -14.82 -11.84
CA GLY A 158 -8.61 -15.75 -12.02
C GLY A 158 -9.32 -16.04 -10.70
N ALA A 159 -8.57 -16.30 -9.62
CA ALA A 159 -9.13 -16.55 -8.30
C ALA A 159 -9.87 -15.34 -7.73
N ASN A 160 -9.27 -14.15 -7.80
CA ASN A 160 -9.88 -12.90 -7.32
C ASN A 160 -11.14 -12.51 -8.10
N LEU A 161 -11.20 -12.86 -9.39
CA LEU A 161 -12.40 -12.67 -10.20
C LEU A 161 -13.48 -13.69 -9.79
N ALA A 162 -13.11 -14.97 -9.67
CA ALA A 162 -14.04 -16.05 -9.35
C ALA A 162 -14.69 -15.88 -7.97
N ASP A 163 -13.95 -15.41 -6.96
CA ASP A 163 -14.49 -15.24 -5.62
C ASP A 163 -15.06 -13.85 -5.32
N GLY A 164 -15.05 -12.95 -6.31
CA GLY A 164 -15.67 -11.63 -6.21
C GLY A 164 -14.82 -10.56 -5.53
N THR A 165 -13.59 -10.89 -5.11
CA THR A 165 -12.65 -9.90 -4.58
C THR A 165 -12.45 -8.75 -5.57
N ALA A 166 -12.26 -9.06 -6.85
CA ALA A 166 -12.11 -8.05 -7.91
C ALA A 166 -13.39 -7.20 -8.08
N SER A 167 -14.56 -7.84 -8.10
CA SER A 167 -15.86 -7.15 -8.21
C SER A 167 -16.09 -6.17 -7.06
N ARG A 168 -15.70 -6.54 -5.84
CA ARG A 168 -15.78 -5.66 -4.67
C ARG A 168 -14.93 -4.41 -4.82
N PHE A 169 -13.68 -4.54 -5.25
CA PHE A 169 -12.83 -3.37 -5.47
C PHE A 169 -13.38 -2.43 -6.53
N VAL A 170 -14.00 -2.95 -7.59
CA VAL A 170 -14.71 -2.14 -8.59
C VAL A 170 -15.91 -1.43 -7.95
N ALA A 171 -16.73 -2.14 -7.19
CA ALA A 171 -17.88 -1.55 -6.50
C ALA A 171 -17.43 -0.44 -5.53
N ASP A 172 -16.40 -0.68 -4.72
CA ASP A 172 -15.84 0.31 -3.79
C ASP A 172 -15.26 1.53 -4.54
N SER A 173 -14.63 1.31 -5.70
CA SER A 173 -14.10 2.39 -6.54
C SER A 173 -15.21 3.23 -7.18
N VAL A 174 -16.27 2.59 -7.67
CA VAL A 174 -17.45 3.27 -8.24
C VAL A 174 -18.21 4.04 -7.17
N VAL A 175 -18.42 3.43 -6.00
CA VAL A 175 -19.03 4.11 -4.84
C VAL A 175 -18.16 5.27 -4.38
N GLY A 176 -16.84 5.11 -4.34
CA GLY A 176 -15.90 6.19 -4.02
C GLY A 176 -15.97 7.35 -5.01
N LEU A 177 -16.04 7.04 -6.32
CA LEU A 177 -16.22 8.05 -7.37
C LEU A 177 -17.60 8.73 -7.30
N TYR A 178 -18.67 7.96 -7.10
CA TYR A 178 -20.02 8.49 -6.93
C TYR A 178 -20.11 9.42 -5.72
N ARG A 179 -19.55 9.01 -4.58
CA ARG A 179 -19.46 9.86 -3.38
C ARG A 179 -18.69 11.15 -3.64
N LYS A 180 -17.63 11.09 -4.43
CA LYS A 180 -16.86 12.29 -4.81
C LYS A 180 -17.64 13.25 -5.72
N LEU A 181 -18.54 12.74 -6.55
CA LEU A 181 -19.23 13.53 -7.59
C LEU A 181 -20.65 13.97 -7.20
N TYR A 182 -21.36 13.20 -6.37
CA TYR A 182 -22.81 13.34 -6.17
C TYR A 182 -23.29 13.21 -4.74
N ALA A 183 -22.48 12.65 -3.84
CA ALA A 183 -22.88 12.74 -2.44
C ALA A 183 -22.68 14.19 -2.02
N ASP A 184 -23.76 14.83 -1.57
CA ASP A 184 -23.62 16.00 -0.71
C ASP A 184 -22.61 15.64 0.38
N PRO A 185 -21.66 16.54 0.72
CA PRO A 185 -20.68 16.27 1.76
C PRO A 185 -21.47 15.74 2.94
N VAL A 186 -21.15 14.51 3.38
CA VAL A 186 -21.92 13.81 4.42
C VAL A 186 -22.07 14.78 5.58
N GLU A 187 -23.27 15.35 5.75
CA GLU A 187 -23.62 16.02 6.98
C GLU A 187 -23.60 14.90 8.00
N ALA A 188 -22.55 14.89 8.82
CA ALA A 188 -22.38 13.87 9.83
C ALA A 188 -23.60 13.93 10.76
N GLU A 189 -24.54 13.02 10.58
CA GLU A 189 -25.62 12.81 11.55
C GLU A 189 -24.96 12.27 12.82
N GLY A 190 -24.76 13.17 13.79
CA GLY A 190 -23.94 12.94 14.98
C GLY A 190 -22.53 13.54 14.93
N GLY A 191 -22.27 14.46 13.98
CA GLY A 191 -21.08 15.29 13.97
C GLY A 191 -21.13 16.30 15.11
N VAL A 192 -20.08 16.31 15.92
CA VAL A 192 -19.75 17.37 16.87
C VAL A 192 -19.92 18.70 16.14
N SER A 193 -20.79 19.58 16.63
CA SER A 193 -21.09 20.84 15.96
C SER A 193 -19.81 21.65 15.76
N SER A 194 -19.73 22.52 14.74
CA SER A 194 -18.56 23.40 14.57
C SER A 194 -18.25 24.18 15.86
N ALA A 195 -19.27 24.59 16.61
CA ALA A 195 -19.11 25.21 17.91
C ALA A 195 -18.52 24.26 18.98
N GLU A 196 -18.86 22.97 18.98
CA GLU A 196 -18.25 21.98 19.87
C GLU A 196 -16.84 21.56 19.40
N VAL A 197 -16.56 21.57 18.09
CA VAL A 197 -15.21 21.37 17.54
C VAL A 197 -14.33 22.57 17.90
N ASP A 198 -14.83 23.78 17.71
CA ASP A 198 -14.14 25.03 18.07
C ASP A 198 -14.02 25.14 19.59
N ALA A 199 -15.00 24.69 20.38
CA ALA A 199 -14.89 24.63 21.84
C ALA A 199 -13.94 23.52 22.32
N ALA A 200 -13.88 22.36 21.64
CA ALA A 200 -12.91 21.31 21.93
C ALA A 200 -11.50 21.72 21.54
N GLN A 201 -11.35 22.43 20.42
CA GLN A 201 -10.10 23.03 19.95
C GLN A 201 -9.66 24.15 20.89
N ALA A 202 -10.56 25.06 21.26
CA ALA A 202 -10.28 26.10 22.23
C ALA A 202 -9.98 25.53 23.63
N ALA A 203 -10.63 24.44 24.05
CA ALA A 203 -10.32 23.75 25.30
C ALA A 203 -9.00 22.97 25.24
N HIS A 204 -8.61 22.48 24.06
CA HIS A 204 -7.29 21.91 23.80
C HIS A 204 -6.20 22.99 23.83
N ASP A 205 -6.44 24.12 23.17
CA ASP A 205 -5.50 25.24 23.06
C ASP A 205 -5.38 26.03 24.38
N ALA A 206 -6.45 26.08 25.19
CA ALA A 206 -6.46 26.69 26.52
C ALA A 206 -5.93 25.75 27.62
N ARG A 207 -5.67 24.48 27.31
CA ARG A 207 -5.01 23.57 28.26
C ARG A 207 -3.56 24.03 28.39
N PRO A 208 -3.05 24.31 29.61
CA PRO A 208 -1.63 24.56 29.78
C PRO A 208 -0.86 23.36 29.21
N PRO A 209 0.23 23.58 28.45
CA PRO A 209 0.96 22.50 27.81
C PRO A 209 1.26 21.44 28.86
N LEU A 210 0.68 20.25 28.69
CA LEU A 210 1.08 19.12 29.51
C LEU A 210 2.59 18.91 29.26
N PRO A 211 3.40 18.69 30.30
CA PRO A 211 4.84 18.48 30.14
C PRO A 211 5.23 17.32 29.22
N ASP A 212 4.27 16.54 28.70
CA ASP A 212 4.47 15.39 27.82
C ASP A 212 3.36 15.26 26.75
N ASP A 213 2.79 16.36 26.23
CA ASP A 213 1.80 16.27 25.13
C ASP A 213 2.50 15.94 23.78
N PRO A 214 2.38 14.72 23.24
CA PRO A 214 3.06 14.29 22.02
C PRO A 214 2.32 14.67 20.74
N ASP A 215 1.19 15.38 20.84
CA ASP A 215 0.41 15.92 19.71
C ASP A 215 0.61 17.44 19.50
N GLY A 216 1.59 18.03 20.19
CA GLY A 216 1.95 19.44 20.03
C GLY A 216 2.47 19.83 18.64
N THR A 217 1.61 20.51 17.89
CA THR A 217 1.77 21.17 16.58
C THR A 217 1.81 20.25 15.36
N ASP A 218 0.81 20.42 14.47
CA ASP A 218 0.58 19.66 13.24
C ASP A 218 1.59 19.95 12.10
N GLY A 219 2.81 20.40 12.44
CA GLY A 219 3.87 20.72 11.49
C GLY A 219 5.17 19.97 11.78
N PRO A 220 6.07 19.84 10.80
CA PRO A 220 7.41 19.35 11.06
C PRO A 220 8.08 20.30 12.06
N THR A 221 8.34 19.81 13.27
CA THR A 221 9.09 20.57 14.29
C THR A 221 10.43 20.96 13.70
N THR A 222 10.82 22.24 13.81
CA THR A 222 12.17 22.68 13.46
C THR A 222 13.19 21.78 14.16
N PRO A 223 14.14 21.17 13.43
CA PRO A 223 15.12 20.32 14.07
C PRO A 223 15.87 21.06 15.19
N PRO A 224 16.18 20.41 16.32
CA PRO A 224 17.03 21.03 17.33
C PRO A 224 18.39 21.41 16.74
N ILE A 225 19.01 22.44 17.31
CA ILE A 225 20.30 22.93 16.83
C ILE A 225 21.33 21.79 16.92
N PRO A 226 22.01 21.43 15.81
CA PRO A 226 23.01 20.37 15.82
C PRO A 226 24.16 20.70 16.78
N THR A 227 24.36 19.89 17.83
CA THR A 227 25.44 20.04 18.83
C THR A 227 26.10 18.70 19.14
N GLY A 228 27.33 18.68 19.65
CA GLY A 228 28.08 17.45 19.97
C GLY A 228 29.02 16.97 18.86
N ASP A 229 29.59 15.76 19.04
CA ASP A 229 30.58 15.16 18.14
C ASP A 229 29.95 14.67 16.82
N GLN A 230 28.68 14.27 16.86
CA GLN A 230 27.88 13.88 15.71
C GLN A 230 26.62 14.73 15.67
N PRO A 231 26.73 16.02 15.29
CA PRO A 231 25.73 17.02 15.63
C PRO A 231 24.35 16.77 15.01
N LEU A 232 24.28 16.12 13.84
CA LEU A 232 22.99 15.73 13.23
C LEU A 232 22.32 14.53 13.91
N MET A 233 23.08 13.71 14.63
CA MET A 233 22.58 12.55 15.37
C MET A 233 22.28 12.89 16.82
N ASP A 234 23.23 13.54 17.49
CA ASP A 234 23.20 13.78 18.94
C ASP A 234 22.05 14.70 19.36
N ARG A 235 21.62 15.59 18.46
CA ARG A 235 20.43 16.45 18.65
C ARG A 235 19.12 15.69 18.86
N TRP A 236 19.10 14.38 18.64
CA TRP A 236 17.93 13.51 18.80
C TRP A 236 18.02 12.60 20.02
N ASP A 237 19.09 12.71 20.82
CA ASP A 237 19.39 11.74 21.89
C ASP A 237 18.30 11.70 22.97
N ASP A 238 17.69 12.83 23.31
CA ASP A 238 16.61 12.88 24.30
C ASP A 238 15.36 12.14 23.80
N GLN A 239 14.94 12.38 22.55
CA GLN A 239 13.81 11.66 21.95
C GLN A 239 14.11 10.17 21.79
N ILE A 240 15.34 9.80 21.43
CA ILE A 240 15.75 8.40 21.32
C ILE A 240 15.77 7.73 22.69
N ARG A 241 16.28 8.39 23.73
CA ARG A 241 16.30 7.89 25.12
C ARG A 241 14.88 7.68 25.65
N GLY A 242 13.97 8.62 25.38
CA GLY A 242 12.55 8.47 25.69
C GLY A 242 11.93 7.28 24.97
N ALA A 243 12.16 7.12 23.66
CA ALA A 243 11.64 5.99 22.89
C ALA A 243 12.28 4.63 23.27
N ALA A 244 13.51 4.66 23.76
CA ALA A 244 14.23 3.50 24.30
C ALA A 244 13.70 3.10 25.69
N GLY A 245 13.08 4.01 26.43
CA GLY A 245 12.63 3.74 27.81
C GLY A 245 13.80 3.49 28.75
N GLY A 246 14.94 4.15 28.51
CA GLY A 246 16.17 4.00 29.31
C GLY A 246 17.02 2.76 29.00
N ASP A 247 16.57 1.85 28.12
CA ASP A 247 17.36 0.68 27.72
C ASP A 247 18.55 1.10 26.81
N PRO A 248 19.82 0.90 27.25
CA PRO A 248 21.00 1.30 26.48
C PRO A 248 21.19 0.48 25.19
N VAL A 249 20.79 -0.80 25.19
CA VAL A 249 20.82 -1.64 23.97
C VAL A 249 19.85 -1.07 22.96
N LYS A 250 18.61 -0.79 23.39
CA LYS A 250 17.57 -0.23 22.52
C LYS A 250 17.92 1.18 22.03
N PHE A 251 18.51 2.01 22.88
CA PHE A 251 19.05 3.32 22.51
C PHE A 251 20.06 3.18 21.37
N ALA A 252 21.06 2.31 21.55
CA ALA A 252 22.09 2.07 20.53
C ALA A 252 21.50 1.51 19.23
N GLN A 253 20.52 0.61 19.31
CA GLN A 253 19.82 0.08 18.14
C GLN A 253 19.07 1.20 17.40
N ILE A 254 18.24 1.99 18.08
CA ILE A 254 17.48 3.07 17.43
C ILE A 254 18.43 4.07 16.77
N LYS A 255 19.47 4.53 17.49
CA LYS A 255 20.45 5.50 16.98
C LYS A 255 21.23 4.91 15.80
N ALA A 256 21.60 3.63 15.85
CA ALA A 256 22.27 2.95 14.74
C ALA A 256 21.38 2.86 13.49
N PHE A 257 20.12 2.45 13.62
CA PHE A 257 19.20 2.36 12.49
C PHE A 257 18.96 3.75 11.88
N MET A 258 18.67 4.75 12.70
CA MET A 258 18.51 6.13 12.24
C MET A 258 19.74 6.64 11.48
N TRP A 259 20.95 6.34 11.99
CA TRP A 259 22.19 6.73 11.33
C TRP A 259 22.35 6.09 9.95
N VAL A 260 22.01 4.80 9.83
CA VAL A 260 22.11 4.09 8.56
C VAL A 260 21.11 4.62 7.53
N GLU A 261 19.87 4.88 7.97
CA GLU A 261 18.74 5.26 7.12
C GLU A 261 18.79 6.72 6.67
N SER A 262 19.04 7.67 7.58
CA SER A 262 18.97 9.12 7.28
C SER A 262 20.22 9.90 7.69
N ALA A 263 21.10 9.32 8.50
CA ALA A 263 22.20 10.03 9.17
C ALA A 263 21.70 11.25 9.99
N GLY A 264 20.53 11.11 10.63
CA GLY A 264 19.95 12.15 11.51
C GLY A 264 19.26 13.30 10.77
N ARG A 265 19.03 13.14 9.47
CA ARG A 265 18.36 14.13 8.61
C ARG A 265 16.84 13.94 8.67
N GLN A 266 16.14 14.88 9.31
CA GLN A 266 14.69 14.82 9.48
C GLN A 266 13.96 14.81 8.13
N PHE A 267 14.47 15.56 7.15
CA PHE A 267 13.85 15.73 5.84
C PHE A 267 14.45 14.79 4.78
N ALA A 268 15.04 13.67 5.20
CA ALA A 268 15.54 12.67 4.27
C ALA A 268 14.39 12.03 3.48
N VAL A 269 14.55 11.96 2.16
CA VAL A 269 13.63 11.27 1.24
C VAL A 269 14.45 10.32 0.35
N SER A 270 14.06 9.06 0.31
CA SER A 270 14.68 8.05 -0.55
C SER A 270 14.12 8.14 -1.97
N HIS A 271 14.84 7.55 -2.93
CA HIS A 271 14.36 7.39 -4.31
C HIS A 271 13.06 6.58 -4.45
N THR A 272 12.66 5.83 -3.41
CA THR A 272 11.39 5.08 -3.37
C THR A 272 10.31 5.80 -2.56
N GLY A 273 10.52 7.06 -2.18
CA GLY A 273 9.56 7.86 -1.42
C GLY A 273 9.44 7.49 0.06
N CYS A 274 10.43 6.79 0.62
CA CYS A 274 10.52 6.57 2.06
C CYS A 274 11.13 7.82 2.71
N SER A 275 10.57 8.24 3.85
CA SER A 275 10.78 9.60 4.35
C SER A 275 11.03 9.64 5.85
N GLY A 276 11.67 10.71 6.32
CA GLY A 276 11.88 10.96 7.75
C GLY A 276 13.19 10.39 8.29
N LEU A 277 13.43 10.62 9.59
CA LEU A 277 14.59 10.11 10.33
C LEU A 277 14.75 8.59 10.20
N MET A 278 13.64 7.86 10.27
CA MET A 278 13.59 6.40 10.24
C MET A 278 13.21 5.82 8.87
N GLN A 279 13.14 6.65 7.82
CA GLN A 279 12.86 6.25 6.43
C GLN A 279 11.64 5.32 6.26
N PHE A 280 10.50 5.67 6.86
CA PHE A 280 9.28 4.90 6.65
C PHE A 280 8.71 5.15 5.25
N CYS A 281 8.45 4.07 4.51
CA CYS A 281 7.71 4.15 3.25
C CYS A 281 6.20 4.33 3.54
N ALA A 282 5.48 5.04 2.66
CA ALA A 282 4.08 5.42 2.92
C ALA A 282 3.18 4.22 3.23
N GLY A 283 3.34 3.09 2.51
CA GLY A 283 2.60 1.86 2.78
C GLY A 283 2.84 1.31 4.19
N THR A 284 4.08 1.32 4.67
CA THR A 284 4.41 0.87 6.04
C THR A 284 3.84 1.83 7.07
N ALA A 285 4.02 3.15 6.89
CA ALA A 285 3.51 4.16 7.81
C ALA A 285 1.98 4.15 7.95
N ARG A 286 1.25 3.85 6.85
CA ARG A 286 -0.22 3.73 6.86
C ARG A 286 -0.73 2.40 7.44
N SER A 287 0.14 1.40 7.62
CA SER A 287 -0.25 0.10 8.14
C SER A 287 -0.26 0.05 9.67
N ARG A 288 -1.00 -0.88 10.27
CA ARG A 288 -0.95 -1.09 11.73
C ARG A 288 0.42 -1.70 12.11
N PRO A 289 1.04 -1.24 13.20
CA PRO A 289 0.57 -0.30 14.22
C PRO A 289 0.92 1.15 13.89
N TYR A 290 1.78 1.39 12.90
CA TYR A 290 2.41 2.67 12.66
C TYR A 290 1.41 3.77 12.32
N ARG A 291 0.25 3.38 11.76
CA ARG A 291 -0.91 4.27 11.57
C ARG A 291 -1.34 4.98 12.86
N LYS A 292 -1.18 4.35 14.03
CA LYS A 292 -1.49 5.00 15.33
C LYS A 292 -0.46 6.06 15.71
N VAL A 293 0.77 5.94 15.22
CA VAL A 293 1.87 6.87 15.51
C VAL A 293 1.85 8.05 14.55
N PHE A 294 1.66 7.77 13.25
CA PHE A 294 1.67 8.80 12.21
C PHE A 294 0.30 9.46 12.00
N GLY A 295 -0.78 8.87 12.51
CA GLY A 295 -2.15 9.38 12.32
C GLY A 295 -2.79 8.93 11.00
N VAL A 296 -4.12 9.03 10.95
CA VAL A 296 -4.91 8.72 9.75
C VAL A 296 -4.95 9.96 8.85
N GLY A 297 -4.69 9.80 7.56
CA GLY A 297 -4.72 10.90 6.60
C GLY A 297 -3.49 11.83 6.58
N ARG A 298 -2.51 11.60 7.47
CA ARG A 298 -1.31 12.45 7.64
C ARG A 298 -0.04 11.89 6.99
N VAL A 299 -0.16 10.82 6.21
CA VAL A 299 0.96 10.21 5.48
C VAL A 299 0.66 10.32 3.99
N TYR A 300 1.46 11.10 3.29
CA TYR A 300 1.28 11.42 1.89
C TYR A 300 2.18 10.55 1.02
N THR A 301 1.81 10.42 -0.25
CA THR A 301 2.68 9.79 -1.24
C THR A 301 3.52 10.90 -1.84
N CYS A 302 4.84 10.81 -1.76
CA CYS A 302 5.72 11.76 -2.43
C CYS A 302 5.50 11.67 -3.94
N ASN A 303 5.19 12.79 -4.58
CA ASN A 303 4.98 12.81 -6.03
C ASN A 303 6.32 13.03 -6.71
N CYS A 304 7.03 11.93 -6.96
CA CYS A 304 8.34 11.99 -7.60
C CYS A 304 8.21 11.65 -9.08
N ASP A 305 8.11 12.67 -9.93
CA ASP A 305 8.27 12.54 -11.38
C ASP A 305 9.77 12.41 -11.74
N GLY A 306 10.43 11.36 -11.22
CA GLY A 306 11.87 11.13 -11.34
C GLY A 306 12.54 10.73 -10.01
N PRO A 307 13.88 10.79 -9.90
CA PRO A 307 14.56 10.47 -8.64
C PRO A 307 14.15 11.49 -7.57
N CYS A 308 13.45 11.04 -6.52
CA CYS A 308 13.11 11.86 -5.35
C CYS A 308 14.40 12.42 -4.72
N ARG A 309 14.83 13.62 -5.13
CA ARG A 309 16.06 14.25 -4.65
C ARG A 309 15.74 15.69 -4.30
N ILE A 310 15.87 15.99 -3.03
CA ILE A 310 15.96 17.37 -2.56
C ILE A 310 17.39 17.82 -2.87
N ASP A 311 17.54 19.00 -3.44
CA ASP A 311 18.87 19.52 -3.68
C ASP A 311 19.64 19.64 -2.35
N ARG A 312 20.96 19.47 -2.44
CA ARG A 312 21.80 19.35 -1.24
C ARG A 312 21.75 20.62 -0.39
N GLN A 313 21.57 21.78 -1.01
CA GLN A 313 21.60 23.09 -0.36
C GLN A 313 20.28 23.35 0.37
N THR A 314 19.12 23.23 -0.30
CA THR A 314 17.78 23.29 0.31
C THR A 314 17.68 22.34 1.48
N ARG A 315 18.13 21.08 1.33
CA ARG A 315 18.13 20.15 2.47
C ARG A 315 19.02 20.64 3.60
N ARG A 316 20.22 21.19 3.31
CA ARG A 316 21.10 21.73 4.35
C ARG A 316 20.44 22.93 5.06
N ASP A 317 19.81 23.82 4.31
CA ASP A 317 19.21 25.04 4.83
C ASP A 317 18.04 24.72 5.76
N ILE A 318 17.19 23.76 5.39
CA ILE A 318 16.11 23.29 6.26
C ILE A 318 16.67 22.58 7.51
N GLU A 319 17.64 21.68 7.35
CA GLU A 319 18.20 20.89 8.47
C GLU A 319 18.97 21.74 9.49
N THR A 320 19.45 22.92 9.08
CA THR A 320 20.16 23.89 9.92
C THR A 320 19.27 25.03 10.42
N GLY A 321 17.99 25.06 10.01
CA GLY A 321 17.05 26.11 10.38
C GLY A 321 17.32 27.46 9.69
N ILE A 322 18.16 27.49 8.65
CA ILE A 322 18.41 28.71 7.84
C ILE A 322 17.17 29.08 7.05
N ALA A 323 16.43 28.08 6.56
CA ALA A 323 15.19 28.27 5.82
C ALA A 323 14.03 27.55 6.51
N ASN A 324 12.87 28.20 6.55
CA ASN A 324 11.67 27.54 7.03
C ASN A 324 11.22 26.49 6.01
N PRO A 325 10.86 25.26 6.44
CA PRO A 325 10.35 24.24 5.52
C PRO A 325 9.22 24.78 4.63
N GLY A 326 8.27 25.54 5.20
CA GLY A 326 7.12 26.08 4.47
C GLY A 326 7.48 26.99 3.27
N GLU A 327 8.61 27.69 3.33
CA GLU A 327 9.10 28.55 2.23
C GLU A 327 9.67 27.73 1.05
N LEU A 328 9.92 26.44 1.28
CA LEU A 328 10.56 25.52 0.34
C LEU A 328 9.62 24.40 -0.13
N ALA A 329 8.32 24.51 0.17
CA ALA A 329 7.31 23.51 -0.18
C ALA A 329 7.35 23.14 -1.68
N ASP A 330 7.45 24.13 -2.57
CA ASP A 330 7.50 23.92 -4.03
C ASP A 330 8.76 23.20 -4.52
N LYS A 331 9.82 23.18 -3.69
CA LYS A 331 11.11 22.52 -4.00
C LYS A 331 11.21 21.13 -3.39
N PHE A 332 10.18 20.69 -2.65
CA PHE A 332 10.20 19.45 -1.92
C PHE A 332 9.31 18.40 -2.62
N PRO A 333 9.80 17.17 -2.85
CA PRO A 333 9.04 16.15 -3.60
C PRO A 333 7.88 15.52 -2.80
N CYS A 334 7.72 15.90 -1.55
CA CYS A 334 6.71 15.39 -0.62
C CYS A 334 5.99 16.56 0.04
N ASP A 335 4.79 16.32 0.54
CA ASP A 335 4.14 17.27 1.44
C ASP A 335 4.97 17.39 2.73
N LEU A 336 5.36 18.62 3.10
CA LEU A 336 6.15 18.85 4.32
C LEU A 336 5.34 18.64 5.60
N THR A 337 4.01 18.62 5.51
CA THR A 337 3.11 18.23 6.60
C THR A 337 3.00 16.72 6.78
N ASP A 338 3.72 15.92 5.96
CA ASP A 338 3.77 14.47 6.14
C ASP A 338 4.32 14.11 7.52
N ALA A 339 3.53 13.37 8.29
CA ALA A 339 3.85 12.96 9.65
C ALA A 339 5.13 12.12 9.77
N ARG A 340 5.69 11.63 8.65
CA ARG A 340 7.01 10.97 8.66
C ARG A 340 8.16 11.97 8.87
N PHE A 341 7.96 13.24 8.54
CA PHE A 341 8.92 14.33 8.81
C PHE A 341 8.83 14.85 10.24
N ASP A 342 7.82 14.49 11.01
CA ASP A 342 7.80 14.72 12.46
C ASP A 342 8.82 13.80 13.13
N ALA A 343 9.86 14.40 13.73
CA ALA A 343 10.97 13.66 14.30
C ALA A 343 10.55 12.70 15.41
N ALA A 344 9.68 13.16 16.32
CA ALA A 344 9.21 12.37 17.45
C ALA A 344 8.37 11.18 16.96
N ARG A 345 7.43 11.39 16.03
CA ARG A 345 6.64 10.31 15.41
C ARG A 345 7.53 9.32 14.66
N SER A 346 8.50 9.81 13.87
CA SER A 346 9.45 8.97 13.14
C SER A 346 10.27 8.08 14.07
N ILE A 347 10.86 8.65 15.13
CA ILE A 347 11.64 7.92 16.14
C ILE A 347 10.76 6.91 16.89
N ARG A 348 9.56 7.31 17.36
CA ARG A 348 8.62 6.41 18.04
C ARG A 348 8.22 5.22 17.16
N ALA A 349 7.87 5.46 15.90
CA ALA A 349 7.52 4.41 14.96
C ALA A 349 8.70 3.47 14.69
N GLY A 350 9.90 4.04 14.54
CA GLY A 350 11.15 3.28 14.37
C GLY A 350 11.45 2.40 15.58
N ALA A 351 11.36 2.93 16.79
CA ALA A 351 11.55 2.19 18.04
C ALA A 351 10.56 1.03 18.17
N LEU A 352 9.29 1.24 17.83
CA LEU A 352 8.27 0.19 17.82
C LEU A 352 8.59 -0.90 16.79
N TYR A 353 9.11 -0.53 15.61
CA TYR A 353 9.48 -1.52 14.60
C TYR A 353 10.71 -2.33 15.04
N ILE A 354 11.74 -1.66 15.55
CA ILE A 354 12.96 -2.29 16.05
C ILE A 354 12.66 -3.25 17.20
N ASP A 355 11.79 -2.87 18.15
CA ASP A 355 11.36 -3.75 19.25
C ASP A 355 10.72 -5.06 18.74
N ARG A 356 9.84 -4.96 17.74
CA ARG A 356 9.22 -6.15 17.11
C ARG A 356 10.22 -7.05 16.42
N LEU A 357 11.17 -6.44 15.70
CA LEU A 357 12.23 -7.17 15.00
C LEU A 357 13.16 -7.84 16.02
N SER A 358 13.52 -7.12 17.09
CA SER A 358 14.33 -7.65 18.19
C SER A 358 13.67 -8.87 18.83
N LYS A 359 12.39 -8.77 19.20
CA LYS A 359 11.60 -9.89 19.74
C LYS A 359 11.53 -11.08 18.77
N ARG A 360 11.36 -10.82 17.47
CA ARG A 360 11.23 -11.86 16.45
C ARG A 360 12.55 -12.59 16.17
N PHE A 361 13.67 -11.88 16.22
CA PHE A 361 14.99 -12.37 15.82
C PHE A 361 15.99 -12.48 16.97
N GLY A 362 15.48 -12.47 18.22
CA GLY A 362 16.29 -12.65 19.43
C GLY A 362 17.38 -11.60 19.60
N GLY A 363 17.16 -10.37 19.14
CA GLY A 363 18.14 -9.29 19.19
C GLY A 363 19.28 -9.37 18.17
N ASN A 364 19.25 -10.30 17.21
CA ASN A 364 20.28 -10.37 16.17
C ASN A 364 20.24 -9.13 15.27
N LEU A 365 21.23 -8.26 15.42
CA LEU A 365 21.28 -6.96 14.74
C LEU A 365 21.17 -7.07 13.21
N TYR A 366 21.80 -8.08 12.61
CA TYR A 366 21.78 -8.28 11.16
C TYR A 366 20.40 -8.70 10.67
N LEU A 367 19.78 -9.70 11.29
CA LEU A 367 18.43 -10.14 10.94
C LEU A 367 17.39 -9.05 11.19
N MET A 368 17.54 -8.28 12.26
CA MET A 368 16.71 -7.10 12.52
C MET A 368 16.84 -6.09 11.37
N TYR A 369 18.06 -5.75 10.94
CA TYR A 369 18.25 -4.78 9.87
C TYR A 369 17.80 -5.30 8.50
N ILE A 370 17.99 -6.59 8.20
CA ILE A 370 17.41 -7.23 7.00
C ILE A 370 15.89 -7.10 7.04
N GLY A 371 15.26 -7.38 8.19
CA GLY A 371 13.82 -7.29 8.37
C GLY A 371 13.30 -5.86 8.20
N TYR A 372 14.07 -4.88 8.65
CA TYR A 372 13.77 -3.46 8.50
C TYR A 372 13.84 -3.00 7.04
N ASN A 373 14.94 -3.32 6.35
CA ASN A 373 15.22 -2.83 4.99
C ASN A 373 14.53 -3.63 3.88
N SER A 374 14.45 -4.95 4.02
CA SER A 374 13.96 -5.89 3.00
C SER A 374 12.68 -6.62 3.41
N GLY A 375 12.16 -6.32 4.59
CA GLY A 375 10.89 -6.84 5.09
C GLY A 375 11.06 -8.03 6.04
N PRO A 376 10.19 -8.19 7.07
CA PRO A 376 10.32 -9.24 8.08
C PRO A 376 10.17 -10.67 7.53
N ALA A 377 9.55 -10.83 6.36
CA ALA A 377 9.43 -12.13 5.69
C ALA A 377 10.80 -12.64 5.20
N VAL A 378 11.59 -11.78 4.55
CA VAL A 378 12.95 -12.11 4.08
C VAL A 378 13.83 -12.50 5.26
N ALA A 379 13.88 -11.67 6.31
CA ALA A 379 14.64 -11.99 7.52
C ALA A 379 14.14 -13.25 8.22
N GLY A 380 12.82 -13.49 8.21
CA GLY A 380 12.20 -14.71 8.73
C GLY A 380 12.67 -15.97 8.02
N GLU A 381 12.79 -15.94 6.70
CA GLU A 381 13.26 -17.07 5.90
C GLU A 381 14.75 -17.34 6.14
N VAL A 382 15.58 -16.28 6.21
CA VAL A 382 17.00 -16.43 6.58
C VAL A 382 17.12 -17.03 7.99
N TYR A 383 16.40 -16.48 8.97
CA TYR A 383 16.40 -16.96 10.36
C TYR A 383 15.97 -18.42 10.47
N LYS A 384 14.96 -18.85 9.69
CA LYS A 384 14.51 -20.24 9.64
C LYS A 384 15.60 -21.18 9.10
N ARG A 385 16.29 -20.80 8.02
CA ARG A 385 17.36 -21.60 7.41
C ARG A 385 18.57 -21.75 8.33
N LEU A 386 18.82 -20.74 9.16
CA LEU A 386 19.85 -20.74 10.21
C LEU A 386 19.44 -21.52 11.47
N GLY A 387 18.38 -22.33 11.42
CA GLY A 387 17.90 -23.06 12.60
C GLY A 387 17.37 -22.17 13.72
N ARG A 388 16.96 -20.93 13.39
CA ARG A 388 16.53 -19.89 14.35
C ARG A 388 17.61 -19.50 15.36
N SER A 389 18.88 -19.48 14.94
CA SER A 389 19.98 -18.96 15.74
C SER A 389 19.92 -17.43 15.84
N ASN A 390 19.86 -16.89 17.06
CA ASN A 390 19.95 -15.45 17.33
C ASN A 390 21.42 -14.95 17.37
N THR A 391 22.40 -15.84 17.32
CA THR A 391 23.83 -15.54 17.31
C THR A 391 24.45 -15.65 15.91
N ALA A 392 23.62 -15.85 14.87
CA ALA A 392 24.09 -15.98 13.51
C ALA A 392 25.00 -14.82 13.07
N SER A 393 26.15 -15.20 12.52
CA SER A 393 27.16 -14.33 11.94
C SER A 393 26.76 -13.80 10.57
N LEU A 394 27.50 -12.81 10.08
CA LEU A 394 27.29 -12.27 8.75
C LEU A 394 27.55 -13.31 7.65
N ASP A 395 28.57 -14.16 7.84
CA ASP A 395 28.97 -15.19 6.89
C ASP A 395 27.89 -16.27 6.77
N GLU A 396 27.28 -16.69 7.89
CA GLU A 396 26.16 -17.63 7.88
C GLU A 396 24.92 -17.03 7.19
N ILE A 397 24.65 -15.74 7.41
CA ILE A 397 23.53 -15.02 6.75
C ILE A 397 23.76 -14.93 5.23
N GLU A 398 25.00 -14.72 4.78
CA GLU A 398 25.33 -14.62 3.36
C GLU A 398 24.89 -15.86 2.57
N LEU A 399 25.06 -17.05 3.14
CA LEU A 399 24.71 -18.33 2.53
C LEU A 399 23.22 -18.47 2.17
N HIS A 400 22.34 -17.67 2.78
CA HIS A 400 20.89 -17.82 2.65
C HIS A 400 20.16 -16.58 2.14
N LEU A 401 20.78 -15.40 2.24
CA LEU A 401 20.08 -14.13 1.99
C LEU A 401 19.55 -13.99 0.56
N ALA A 402 20.36 -14.35 -0.45
CA ALA A 402 19.95 -14.22 -1.86
C ALA A 402 18.73 -15.11 -2.17
N ASP A 403 18.73 -16.34 -1.67
CA ASP A 403 17.61 -17.26 -1.86
C ASP A 403 16.35 -16.80 -1.13
N ALA A 404 16.49 -16.32 0.11
CA ALA A 404 15.38 -15.77 0.89
C ALA A 404 14.77 -14.52 0.22
N MET A 405 15.56 -13.78 -0.54
CA MET A 405 15.13 -12.63 -1.33
C MET A 405 14.45 -13.00 -2.66
N ARG A 406 14.72 -14.17 -3.22
CA ARG A 406 14.27 -14.57 -4.56
C ARG A 406 12.74 -14.48 -4.76
N PRO A 407 11.89 -14.88 -3.79
CA PRO A 407 10.43 -14.74 -3.94
C PRO A 407 9.95 -13.29 -4.09
N HIS A 408 10.67 -12.33 -3.51
CA HIS A 408 10.28 -10.91 -3.50
C HIS A 408 10.94 -10.08 -4.59
N TYR A 409 12.17 -10.45 -4.99
CA TYR A 409 12.99 -9.65 -5.89
C TYR A 409 13.37 -10.35 -7.20
N GLY A 410 12.99 -11.62 -7.38
CA GLY A 410 13.26 -12.40 -8.59
C GLY A 410 14.74 -12.45 -8.95
N ALA A 411 15.07 -12.20 -10.22
CA ALA A 411 16.44 -12.16 -10.73
C ALA A 411 17.31 -11.05 -10.09
N GLY A 412 16.71 -10.03 -9.48
CA GLY A 412 17.43 -8.96 -8.79
C GLY A 412 17.92 -9.32 -7.38
N SER A 413 17.50 -10.48 -6.85
CA SER A 413 17.76 -10.92 -5.48
C SER A 413 19.25 -10.97 -5.14
N GLU A 414 20.08 -11.59 -5.98
CA GLU A 414 21.52 -11.69 -5.72
C GLU A 414 22.21 -10.32 -5.65
N ARG A 415 21.91 -9.42 -6.60
CA ARG A 415 22.47 -8.08 -6.61
C ARG A 415 22.08 -7.31 -5.34
N ARG A 416 20.82 -7.45 -4.91
CA ARG A 416 20.31 -6.78 -3.71
C ARG A 416 20.94 -7.37 -2.43
N ALA A 417 21.04 -8.69 -2.34
CA ALA A 417 21.71 -9.39 -1.24
C ALA A 417 23.17 -8.96 -1.12
N ARG A 418 23.92 -8.98 -2.23
CA ARG A 418 25.32 -8.50 -2.27
C ARG A 418 25.44 -7.04 -1.84
N SER A 419 24.53 -6.17 -2.27
CA SER A 419 24.50 -4.78 -1.83
C SER A 419 24.33 -4.69 -0.31
N LEU A 420 23.35 -5.41 0.25
CA LEU A 420 23.05 -5.38 1.68
C LEU A 420 24.22 -5.91 2.52
N LEU A 421 24.80 -7.04 2.13
CA LEU A 421 25.94 -7.68 2.80
C LEU A 421 27.20 -6.80 2.79
N ARG A 422 27.51 -6.16 1.66
CA ARG A 422 28.76 -5.40 1.52
C ARG A 422 28.69 -3.99 2.10
N THR A 423 27.52 -3.36 2.07
CA THR A 423 27.40 -1.95 2.46
C THR A 423 26.61 -1.77 3.73
N HIS A 424 25.37 -2.26 3.78
CA HIS A 424 24.46 -1.91 4.88
C HIS A 424 24.73 -2.68 6.17
N LEU A 425 24.96 -3.99 6.11
CA LEU A 425 25.14 -4.82 7.32
C LEU A 425 26.42 -4.47 8.10
N PRO A 426 27.58 -4.27 7.46
CA PRO A 426 28.76 -3.75 8.15
C PRO A 426 28.54 -2.33 8.68
N LYS A 427 27.80 -1.50 7.94
CA LYS A 427 27.49 -0.12 8.32
C LYS A 427 26.61 -0.06 9.58
N ILE A 428 25.59 -0.91 9.71
CA ILE A 428 24.74 -0.96 10.92
C ILE A 428 25.52 -1.50 12.12
N LYS A 429 26.38 -2.51 11.95
CA LYS A 429 27.21 -3.03 13.04
C LYS A 429 28.15 -1.97 13.60
N ARG A 430 28.88 -1.27 12.73
CA ARG A 430 29.76 -0.16 13.16
C ARG A 430 29.00 0.98 13.84
N ALA A 431 27.79 1.28 13.37
CA ALA A 431 26.96 2.30 14.01
C ALA A 431 26.48 1.84 15.39
N TYR A 432 26.05 0.58 15.52
CA TYR A 432 25.65 0.01 16.80
C TYR A 432 26.81 0.00 17.79
N ASP A 433 27.98 -0.53 17.41
CA ASP A 433 29.15 -0.61 18.30
C ASP A 433 29.61 0.76 18.80
N ARG A 434 29.45 1.80 17.97
CA ARG A 434 29.74 3.18 18.34
C ARG A 434 28.81 3.72 19.41
N TYR A 435 27.52 3.41 19.34
CA TYR A 435 26.51 3.95 20.27
C TYR A 435 26.25 3.02 21.46
N TYR A 436 26.67 1.77 21.34
CA TYR A 436 26.63 0.76 22.38
C TYR A 436 27.95 0.82 23.17
N GLU A 437 28.07 1.81 24.06
CA GLU A 437 29.19 1.81 25.01
C GLU A 437 28.87 0.91 26.22
N PRO A 438 29.80 0.02 26.64
CA PRO A 438 29.53 -0.93 27.71
C PRO A 438 29.35 -0.32 29.11
N THR A 439 30.08 0.73 29.50
CA THR A 439 30.15 1.11 30.94
C THR A 439 30.84 2.46 31.22
N THR A 440 30.50 3.56 30.54
CA THR A 440 31.16 4.88 30.80
C THR A 440 30.24 6.10 30.85
N LEU A 441 28.94 5.90 31.11
CA LEU A 441 28.03 6.96 31.57
C LEU A 441 27.78 6.93 33.09
N ALA A 442 28.49 6.09 33.84
CA ALA A 442 28.46 6.08 35.31
C ALA A 442 29.50 7.03 35.95
N ALA A 443 30.20 7.85 35.15
CA ALA A 443 31.27 8.73 35.63
C ALA A 443 31.19 10.18 35.09
N LYS A 444 30.01 10.63 34.64
CA LYS A 444 29.74 12.05 34.35
C LYS A 444 28.44 12.49 35.00
#